data_AF-A0A1Z9QUQ0-F1
#
_entry.id   AF-A0A1Z9QUQ0-F1
#
_cell.length_a   1.000
_cell.length_b   1.000
_cell.length_c   1.000
_cell.angle_alpha   90.00
_cell.angle_beta   90.00
_cell.angle_gamma   90.00
#
_symmetry.space_group_name_H-M   'P 1'
#
loop_
_entity.id
_entity.type
_entity.pdbx_description
1 polymer ?
#
loop_
_entity_poly.entity_id
_entity_poly.type
_entity_poly.pdbx_seq_one_letter_code
_entity_poly.pdbx_strand_id
1 'polypeptide(L)'
;MEGHAKPIERDPIEDVLDEAVDAEESNEEQPETQSESDSPTAASPTAGAAESKGERLVQTEANISEGQRSDNDDRLLSIPEREVTSILIRNGNIMFAPGMQNAINEGIRAQAAAPIGEINKLMNLIVGPLLTALLAITGITCAVAAVGILVSIYNSMNDRRRDIAIMRALGARRTTVTSIIIFESFQVALIGTIAGWLLAHTAIVLYSGKIEEQTGVQVGFFTTSDYEILVLPLVSGLALIAALLPACAAYRTDVGSNLSA
;
A
#
# COMPACT_ATOMS: atom_id res chain seq x y z
N MET A 1 24.31 -66.63 6.33
CA MET A 1 23.25 -65.67 5.97
C MET A 1 23.18 -64.68 7.12
N GLU A 2 23.61 -63.46 6.82
CA GLU A 2 23.70 -62.31 7.71
C GLU A 2 22.34 -61.80 8.17
N GLY A 3 22.33 -61.06 9.29
CA GLY A 3 21.15 -60.33 9.75
C GLY A 3 21.32 -59.71 11.13
N HIS A 4 22.33 -58.84 11.31
CA HIS A 4 22.42 -57.94 12.46
C HIS A 4 21.30 -56.89 12.36
N ALA A 5 20.28 -56.97 13.22
CA ALA A 5 19.29 -55.90 13.37
C ALA A 5 19.85 -54.83 14.32
N LYS A 6 19.98 -53.60 13.80
CA LYS A 6 20.35 -52.37 14.53
C LYS A 6 19.08 -51.75 15.13
N PRO A 7 19.10 -51.14 16.33
CA PRO A 7 17.92 -50.45 16.85
C PRO A 7 17.65 -49.17 16.05
N ILE A 8 16.36 -48.86 15.82
CA ILE A 8 15.90 -47.63 15.18
C ILE A 8 15.93 -46.52 16.24
N GLU A 9 16.69 -45.47 15.97
CA GLU A 9 16.76 -44.25 16.75
C GLU A 9 15.50 -43.42 16.48
N ARG A 10 14.72 -43.11 17.53
CA ARG A 10 13.50 -42.29 17.40
C ARG A 10 13.89 -40.82 17.20
N ASP A 11 13.17 -40.15 16.31
CA ASP A 11 13.41 -38.75 15.94
C ASP A 11 12.99 -37.82 17.10
N PRO A 12 13.77 -36.78 17.46
CA PRO A 12 13.50 -35.94 18.64
C PRO A 12 12.23 -35.06 18.56
N ILE A 13 11.47 -35.16 17.48
CA ILE A 13 10.31 -34.30 17.20
C ILE A 13 9.00 -34.94 17.68
N GLU A 14 8.94 -36.27 17.86
CA GLU A 14 7.75 -36.94 18.41
C GLU A 14 7.57 -36.66 19.92
N ASP A 15 8.66 -36.55 20.70
CA ASP A 15 8.57 -36.32 22.15
C ASP A 15 8.03 -34.91 22.50
N VAL A 16 8.17 -33.93 21.62
CA VAL A 16 7.72 -32.54 21.86
C VAL A 16 6.21 -32.37 21.60
N LEU A 17 5.63 -33.25 20.79
CA LEU A 17 4.19 -33.22 20.50
C LEU A 17 3.37 -33.85 21.62
N ASP A 18 3.90 -34.86 22.31
CA ASP A 18 3.20 -35.49 23.45
C ASP A 18 3.25 -34.59 24.71
N GLU A 19 4.33 -33.83 24.93
CA GLU A 19 4.45 -32.92 26.09
C GLU A 19 3.59 -31.64 25.97
N ALA A 20 3.21 -31.24 24.75
CA ALA A 20 2.33 -30.09 24.53
C ALA A 20 0.83 -30.41 24.68
N VAL A 21 0.45 -31.69 24.63
CA VAL A 21 -0.95 -32.12 24.73
C VAL A 21 -1.40 -32.33 26.18
N ASP A 22 -0.49 -32.62 27.11
CA ASP A 22 -0.81 -32.82 28.54
C ASP A 22 -0.88 -31.52 29.36
N ALA A 23 -0.50 -30.37 28.80
CA ALA A 23 -0.40 -29.10 29.53
C ALA A 23 -1.69 -28.24 29.52
N GLU A 24 -2.74 -28.62 28.79
CA GLU A 24 -3.99 -27.83 28.71
C GLU A 24 -5.14 -28.33 29.61
N GLU A 25 -5.02 -29.44 30.35
CA GLU A 25 -6.15 -30.01 31.10
C GLU A 25 -6.06 -29.97 32.64
N SER A 26 -5.25 -29.10 33.23
CA SER A 26 -5.34 -28.88 34.67
C SER A 26 -5.06 -27.45 35.08
N ASN A 27 -6.12 -26.76 35.52
CA ASN A 27 -6.23 -26.25 36.90
C ASN A 27 -7.13 -24.99 36.95
N GLU A 28 -8.44 -25.19 36.76
CA GLU A 28 -9.47 -24.39 37.43
C GLU A 28 -9.58 -24.90 38.87
N GLU A 29 -9.21 -24.11 39.88
CA GLU A 29 -9.89 -24.07 41.20
C GLU A 29 -9.32 -22.96 42.11
N GLN A 30 -10.20 -22.04 42.53
CA GLN A 30 -10.01 -21.20 43.73
C GLN A 30 -10.25 -22.07 45.00
N PRO A 31 -9.79 -21.64 46.20
CA PRO A 31 -10.71 -20.89 47.08
C PRO A 31 -10.06 -19.83 48.00
N GLU A 32 -10.96 -19.08 48.65
CA GLU A 32 -10.80 -17.93 49.55
C GLU A 32 -10.24 -18.22 50.97
N THR A 33 -10.16 -17.13 51.77
CA THR A 33 -10.04 -16.96 53.26
C THR A 33 -8.62 -16.80 53.82
N GLN A 34 -8.29 -15.92 54.79
CA GLN A 34 -8.97 -14.87 55.57
C GLN A 34 -7.89 -13.99 56.28
N SER A 35 -8.22 -12.72 56.54
CA SER A 35 -7.87 -11.86 57.70
C SER A 35 -6.49 -11.98 58.40
N GLU A 36 -5.70 -10.89 58.44
CA GLU A 36 -5.27 -10.32 59.73
C GLU A 36 -4.75 -8.87 59.64
N SER A 37 -5.15 -8.11 60.65
CA SER A 37 -4.80 -6.74 61.00
C SER A 37 -3.35 -6.60 61.47
N ASP A 38 -2.68 -5.50 61.12
CA ASP A 38 -2.12 -4.57 62.12
C ASP A 38 -1.43 -3.36 61.48
N SER A 39 -1.86 -2.17 61.91
CA SER A 39 -1.00 -0.98 62.04
C SER A 39 -0.45 -1.00 63.46
N PRO A 40 0.70 -0.38 63.79
CA PRO A 40 0.60 1.05 64.14
C PRO A 40 1.90 1.90 64.02
N THR A 41 1.69 3.23 64.06
CA THR A 41 2.47 4.24 64.83
C THR A 41 3.92 4.57 64.43
N ALA A 42 4.16 5.84 64.07
CA ALA A 42 4.78 6.83 64.97
C ALA A 42 4.98 8.19 64.30
N ALA A 43 4.43 9.23 64.92
CA ALA A 43 4.68 10.64 64.66
C ALA A 43 5.51 11.26 65.80
N SER A 44 5.94 12.52 65.58
CA SER A 44 6.27 13.59 66.55
C SER A 44 7.77 13.96 66.66
N PRO A 45 8.16 15.11 67.26
CA PRO A 45 7.39 16.31 67.70
C PRO A 45 8.04 17.64 67.17
N THR A 46 7.56 18.88 67.39
CA THR A 46 7.48 19.59 68.69
C THR A 46 6.83 20.98 68.54
N ALA A 47 6.17 21.42 69.62
CA ALA A 47 5.31 22.59 69.79
C ALA A 47 5.93 23.77 70.57
N GLY A 48 5.19 24.89 70.68
CA GLY A 48 5.29 25.96 71.71
C GLY A 48 5.09 27.37 71.13
N ALA A 49 3.91 28.01 71.17
CA ALA A 49 3.18 28.68 72.28
C ALA A 49 3.70 30.09 72.65
N ALA A 50 2.86 31.15 72.48
CA ALA A 50 2.59 32.25 73.43
C ALA A 50 1.73 33.40 72.81
N GLU A 51 1.02 34.11 73.68
CA GLU A 51 -0.16 34.99 73.51
C GLU A 51 0.08 36.44 73.05
N SER A 52 -0.96 37.14 72.56
CA SER A 52 -1.31 38.56 72.91
C SER A 52 -2.64 39.01 72.28
N LYS A 53 -3.27 40.02 72.88
CA LYS A 53 -4.70 40.39 72.95
C LYS A 53 -4.95 41.83 72.44
N GLY A 54 -6.14 42.09 71.89
CA GLY A 54 -6.72 43.43 71.62
C GLY A 54 -6.84 43.74 70.11
N GLU A 55 -7.90 44.32 69.53
CA GLU A 55 -9.11 45.00 69.99
C GLU A 55 -10.23 44.82 68.94
N ARG A 56 -11.47 45.12 69.32
CA ARG A 56 -12.72 44.85 68.57
C ARG A 56 -13.27 46.15 67.94
N LEU A 57 -14.03 45.98 66.86
CA LEU A 57 -15.05 46.87 66.25
C LEU A 57 -14.57 47.80 65.12
N VAL A 58 -14.99 47.52 63.88
CA VAL A 58 -16.07 48.25 63.17
C VAL A 58 -16.62 47.32 62.09
N GLN A 59 -17.91 46.98 62.20
CA GLN A 59 -18.72 46.44 61.10
C GLN A 59 -18.94 47.55 60.07
N THR A 60 -18.78 47.24 58.79
CA THR A 60 -19.66 47.79 57.75
C THR A 60 -19.82 46.73 56.68
N GLU A 61 -21.01 46.15 56.66
CA GLU A 61 -21.51 45.28 55.62
C GLU A 61 -21.56 46.02 54.29
N ALA A 62 -21.05 45.37 53.24
CA ALA A 62 -21.57 45.53 51.88
C ALA A 62 -21.45 44.17 51.20
N ASN A 63 -22.40 43.29 51.52
CA ASN A 63 -22.67 42.08 50.76
C ASN A 63 -23.16 42.48 49.36
N ILE A 64 -22.27 42.46 48.38
CA ILE A 64 -22.64 42.21 46.99
C ILE A 64 -21.98 40.88 46.64
N SER A 65 -22.78 39.82 46.77
CA SER A 65 -22.41 38.48 46.31
C SER A 65 -22.49 38.49 44.78
N GLU A 66 -21.43 38.96 44.12
CA GLU A 66 -21.18 38.62 42.73
C GLU A 66 -20.79 37.14 42.68
N GLY A 67 -21.51 36.38 41.86
CA GLY A 67 -21.28 34.95 41.72
C GLY A 67 -19.82 34.68 41.39
N GLN A 68 -19.17 33.85 42.22
CA GLN A 68 -17.86 33.29 41.95
C GLN A 68 -17.92 32.49 40.65
N ARG A 69 -17.68 33.17 39.52
CA ARG A 69 -17.04 32.53 38.38
C ARG A 69 -15.64 32.18 38.89
N SER A 70 -15.37 30.88 38.93
CA SER A 70 -14.05 30.37 39.25
C SER A 70 -13.07 30.87 38.17
N ASP A 71 -12.45 32.03 38.40
CA ASP A 71 -11.38 32.64 37.60
C ASP A 71 -10.06 31.85 37.75
N ASN A 72 -10.12 30.51 37.67
CA ASN A 72 -8.99 29.66 38.05
C ASN A 72 -8.49 28.68 36.97
N ASP A 73 -8.99 28.72 35.74
CA ASP A 73 -8.61 27.72 34.73
C ASP A 73 -7.76 28.26 33.56
N ASP A 74 -7.34 29.54 33.58
CA ASP A 74 -6.43 30.11 32.57
C ASP A 74 -5.04 30.48 33.14
N ARG A 75 -4.58 29.78 34.18
CA ARG A 75 -3.19 29.93 34.64
C ARG A 75 -2.29 29.18 33.66
N LEU A 76 -1.59 29.91 32.79
CA LEU A 76 -0.51 29.36 31.98
C LEU A 76 0.45 28.59 32.91
N LEU A 77 0.52 27.27 32.73
CA LEU A 77 1.40 26.40 33.53
C LEU A 77 2.80 27.01 33.59
N SER A 78 3.32 27.10 34.81
CA SER A 78 4.67 27.58 35.04
C SER A 78 5.65 26.69 34.28
N ILE A 79 6.72 27.27 33.71
CA ILE A 79 7.69 26.56 32.85
C ILE A 79 8.13 25.18 33.39
N PRO A 80 8.33 24.94 34.71
CA PRO A 80 8.69 23.62 35.22
C PRO A 80 7.58 22.54 35.19
N GLU A 81 6.31 22.89 34.96
CA GLU A 81 5.17 21.96 34.95
C GLU A 81 4.76 21.51 33.53
N ARG A 82 5.50 21.93 32.50
CA ARG A 82 5.20 21.55 31.11
C ARG A 82 5.82 20.19 30.78
N GLU A 83 4.97 19.18 30.66
CA GLU A 83 5.35 17.89 30.11
C GLU A 83 5.57 18.01 28.59
N VAL A 84 6.73 17.59 28.11
CA VAL A 84 7.07 17.63 26.68
C VAL A 84 6.53 16.36 26.02
N THR A 85 5.46 16.51 25.24
CA THR A 85 4.79 15.38 24.57
C THR A 85 5.46 14.97 23.26
N SER A 86 6.21 15.86 22.61
CA SER A 86 6.91 15.54 21.36
C SER A 86 8.13 16.45 21.13
N ILE A 87 9.17 15.88 20.51
CA ILE A 87 10.39 16.60 20.12
C ILE A 87 10.73 16.18 18.69
N LEU A 88 10.81 17.16 17.78
CA LEU A 88 11.29 16.90 16.41
C LEU A 88 12.81 17.00 16.37
N ILE A 89 13.45 15.87 16.08
CA ILE A 89 14.91 15.78 15.97
C ILE A 89 15.27 15.69 14.48
N ARG A 90 15.99 16.70 13.98
CA ARG A 90 16.57 16.67 12.63
C ARG A 90 17.95 16.06 12.71
N ASN A 91 18.15 14.90 12.08
CA ASN A 91 19.46 14.28 11.99
C ASN A 91 20.33 14.97 10.93
N GLY A 92 21.55 15.36 11.30
CA GLY A 92 22.54 15.91 10.35
C GLY A 92 23.18 14.85 9.44
N ASN A 93 23.10 13.57 9.83
CA ASN A 93 23.60 12.45 9.05
C ASN A 93 22.58 11.30 9.05
N ILE A 94 22.13 10.89 7.86
CA ILE A 94 21.07 9.91 7.66
C ILE A 94 21.50 8.51 8.15
N MET A 95 22.79 8.15 8.06
CA MET A 95 23.27 6.83 8.49
C MET A 95 23.16 6.59 10.00
N PHE A 96 23.20 7.64 10.82
CA PHE A 96 23.10 7.51 12.28
C PHE A 96 21.65 7.47 12.79
N ALA A 97 20.67 7.80 11.94
CA ALA A 97 19.27 7.92 12.34
C ALA A 97 18.66 6.59 12.86
N PRO A 98 18.89 5.43 12.20
CA PRO A 98 18.35 4.16 12.69
C PRO A 98 18.95 3.73 14.03
N GLY A 99 20.25 3.95 14.23
CA GLY A 99 20.93 3.61 15.48
C GLY A 99 20.44 4.45 16.67
N MET A 100 20.23 5.75 16.44
CA MET A 100 19.64 6.64 17.44
C MET A 100 18.19 6.26 17.76
N GLN A 101 17.39 5.91 16.75
CA GLN A 101 16.02 5.47 16.94
C GLN A 101 15.95 4.20 17.81
N ASN A 102 16.80 3.22 17.55
CA ASN A 102 16.88 1.99 18.35
C ASN A 102 17.30 2.29 19.80
N ALA A 103 18.35 3.10 20.00
CA ALA A 103 18.82 3.47 21.34
C ALA A 103 17.76 4.22 22.16
N ILE A 104 16.92 5.03 21.53
CA ILE A 104 15.80 5.70 22.19
C ILE A 104 14.68 4.71 22.51
N ASN A 105 14.35 3.81 21.58
CA ASN A 105 13.28 2.82 21.73
C ASN A 105 13.59 1.70 22.75
N GLU A 106 14.86 1.49 23.10
CA GLU A 106 15.25 0.61 24.21
C GLU A 106 14.93 1.23 25.59
N GLY A 107 14.75 2.55 25.65
CA GLY A 107 14.36 3.25 26.86
C GLY A 107 12.87 3.17 27.15
N ILE A 108 12.49 3.28 28.43
CA ILE A 108 11.07 3.24 28.87
C ILE A 108 10.41 4.63 28.80
N ARG A 109 11.21 5.69 28.61
CA ARG A 109 10.76 7.10 28.77
C ARG A 109 10.32 7.76 27.47
N ALA A 110 10.71 7.24 26.31
CA ALA A 110 10.43 7.87 25.03
C ALA A 110 10.41 6.83 23.91
N GLN A 111 9.68 7.13 22.84
CA GLN A 111 9.65 6.33 21.63
C GLN A 111 10.01 7.22 20.44
N ALA A 112 11.04 6.81 19.71
CA ALA A 112 11.42 7.43 18.46
C ALA A 112 10.62 6.80 17.32
N ALA A 113 9.78 7.63 16.69
CA ALA A 113 9.07 7.30 15.46
C ALA A 113 9.73 8.01 14.27
N ALA A 114 9.84 7.31 13.14
CA ALA A 114 10.29 7.86 11.87
C ALA A 114 9.13 7.81 10.85
N PRO A 115 8.19 8.79 10.86
CA PRO A 115 6.93 8.69 10.13
C PRO A 115 7.12 8.44 8.63
N ILE A 116 8.08 9.12 8.01
CA ILE A 116 8.37 8.96 6.57
C ILE A 116 8.86 7.54 6.26
N GLY A 117 9.68 6.94 7.14
CA GLY A 117 10.17 5.58 6.97
C GLY A 117 9.05 4.55 7.04
N GLU A 118 8.14 4.69 8.00
CA GLU A 118 7.00 3.78 8.14
C GLU A 118 5.97 3.95 7.02
N ILE A 119 5.71 5.19 6.57
CA ILE A 119 4.87 5.44 5.40
C ILE A 119 5.47 4.76 4.17
N ASN A 120 6.76 4.95 3.91
CA ASN A 120 7.44 4.30 2.78
C ASN A 120 7.43 2.77 2.89
N LYS A 121 7.58 2.23 4.11
CA LYS A 121 7.51 0.78 4.36
C LYS A 121 6.12 0.24 4.05
N LEU A 122 5.05 0.90 4.52
CA LEU A 122 3.67 0.52 4.21
C LEU A 122 3.37 0.64 2.71
N MET A 123 3.80 1.74 2.07
CA MET A 123 3.65 1.93 0.63
C MET A 123 4.37 0.84 -0.15
N ASN A 124 5.60 0.48 0.22
CA ASN A 124 6.37 -0.54 -0.48
C ASN A 124 5.89 -1.97 -0.20
N LEU A 125 5.36 -2.26 0.99
CA LEU A 125 4.86 -3.60 1.33
C LEU A 125 3.46 -3.88 0.77
N ILE A 126 2.61 -2.85 0.66
CA ILE A 126 1.22 -3.01 0.22
C ILE A 126 1.06 -2.54 -1.22
N VAL A 127 1.39 -1.28 -1.51
CA VAL A 127 1.14 -0.67 -2.82
C VAL A 127 2.12 -1.20 -3.87
N GLY A 128 3.38 -1.46 -3.52
CA GLY A 128 4.38 -2.01 -4.45
C GLY A 128 3.97 -3.34 -5.10
N PRO A 129 3.67 -4.40 -4.33
CA PRO A 129 3.19 -5.67 -4.86
C PRO A 129 1.87 -5.54 -5.62
N LEU A 130 0.97 -4.68 -5.16
CA LEU A 130 -0.30 -4.42 -5.84
C LEU A 130 -0.08 -3.83 -7.24
N LEU A 131 0.76 -2.81 -7.38
CA LEU A 131 1.12 -2.22 -8.68
C LEU A 131 1.79 -3.25 -9.59
N THR A 132 2.68 -4.09 -9.03
CA THR A 132 3.36 -5.15 -9.77
C THR A 132 2.38 -6.22 -10.28
N ALA A 133 1.40 -6.61 -9.46
CA ALA A 133 0.34 -7.54 -9.84
C ALA A 133 -0.54 -6.95 -10.95
N LEU A 134 -0.92 -5.67 -10.85
CA LEU A 134 -1.67 -4.97 -11.90
C LEU A 134 -0.87 -4.90 -13.22
N LEU A 135 0.45 -4.68 -13.14
CA LEU A 135 1.33 -4.70 -14.31
C LEU A 135 1.38 -6.11 -14.93
N ALA A 136 1.44 -7.16 -14.13
CA ALA A 136 1.42 -8.55 -14.62
C ALA A 136 0.09 -8.87 -15.33
N ILE A 137 -1.05 -8.48 -14.74
CA ILE A 137 -2.38 -8.62 -15.36
C ILE A 137 -2.42 -7.87 -16.69
N THR A 138 -1.91 -6.63 -16.72
CA THR A 138 -1.82 -5.82 -17.93
C THR A 138 -1.03 -6.56 -19.03
N GLY A 139 0.10 -7.18 -18.68
CA GLY A 139 0.89 -7.98 -19.61
C GLY A 139 0.11 -9.18 -20.20
N ILE A 140 -0.64 -9.89 -19.36
CA ILE A 140 -1.48 -11.02 -19.80
C ILE A 140 -2.61 -10.52 -20.71
N THR A 141 -3.31 -9.44 -20.32
CA THR A 141 -4.37 -8.85 -21.14
C THR A 141 -3.85 -8.37 -22.49
N CYS A 142 -2.67 -7.76 -22.53
CA CYS A 142 -1.98 -7.39 -23.77
C CYS A 142 -1.70 -8.61 -24.66
N ALA A 143 -1.24 -9.73 -24.08
CA ALA A 143 -1.01 -10.96 -24.83
C ALA A 143 -2.31 -11.53 -25.43
N VAL A 144 -3.39 -11.56 -24.64
CA VAL A 144 -4.72 -12.00 -25.12
C VAL A 144 -5.23 -11.09 -26.24
N ALA A 145 -5.09 -9.77 -26.09
CA ALA A 145 -5.47 -8.79 -27.11
C ALA A 145 -4.66 -8.98 -28.40
N ALA A 146 -3.35 -9.22 -28.30
CA ALA A 146 -2.49 -9.46 -29.45
C ALA A 146 -2.94 -10.70 -30.26
N VAL A 147 -3.28 -11.79 -29.57
CA VAL A 147 -3.84 -12.99 -30.22
C VAL A 147 -5.19 -12.69 -30.87
N GLY A 148 -6.05 -11.92 -30.20
CA GLY A 148 -7.34 -11.50 -30.77
C GLY A 148 -7.18 -10.69 -32.07
N ILE A 149 -6.23 -9.75 -32.09
CA ILE A 149 -5.90 -8.96 -33.29
C ILE A 149 -5.40 -9.87 -34.42
N LEU A 150 -4.51 -10.83 -34.11
CA LEU A 150 -3.99 -11.80 -35.08
C LEU A 150 -5.12 -12.62 -35.72
N VAL A 151 -6.03 -13.17 -34.90
CA VAL A 151 -7.18 -13.96 -35.37
C VAL A 151 -8.11 -13.09 -36.21
N SER A 152 -8.40 -11.87 -35.78
CA SER A 152 -9.26 -10.94 -36.51
C SER A 152 -8.70 -10.61 -37.90
N ILE A 153 -7.40 -10.29 -37.99
CA ILE A 153 -6.75 -9.99 -39.27
C ILE A 153 -6.70 -11.24 -40.16
N TYR A 154 -6.41 -12.40 -39.57
CA TYR A 154 -6.41 -13.67 -40.31
C TYR A 154 -7.76 -13.96 -40.97
N ASN A 155 -8.86 -13.84 -40.21
CA ASN A 155 -10.20 -14.00 -40.74
C ASN A 155 -10.50 -12.98 -41.83
N SER A 156 -10.17 -11.71 -41.59
CA SER A 156 -10.43 -10.64 -42.56
C SER A 156 -9.61 -10.78 -43.85
N MET A 157 -8.41 -11.36 -43.78
CA MET A 157 -7.64 -11.73 -44.97
C MET A 157 -8.27 -12.90 -45.72
N ASN A 158 -8.80 -13.89 -45.00
CA ASN A 158 -9.43 -15.05 -45.61
C ASN A 158 -10.70 -14.64 -46.38
N ASP A 159 -11.50 -13.74 -45.82
CA ASP A 159 -12.68 -13.18 -46.49
C ASP A 159 -12.31 -12.38 -47.75
N ARG A 160 -11.20 -11.61 -47.69
CA ARG A 160 -10.71 -10.78 -48.79
C ARG A 160 -9.75 -11.51 -49.75
N ARG A 161 -9.58 -12.83 -49.59
CA ARG A 161 -8.62 -13.63 -50.37
C ARG A 161 -8.91 -13.58 -51.87
N ARG A 162 -10.20 -13.58 -52.25
CA ARG A 162 -10.62 -13.50 -53.67
C ARG A 162 -10.22 -12.16 -54.29
N ASP A 163 -10.41 -11.06 -53.57
CA ASP A 163 -10.07 -9.72 -54.04
C ASP A 163 -8.56 -9.57 -54.19
N ILE A 164 -7.78 -10.13 -53.25
CA ILE A 164 -6.32 -10.17 -53.32
C ILE A 164 -5.84 -10.98 -54.54
N ALA A 165 -6.50 -12.10 -54.85
CA ALA A 165 -6.19 -12.90 -56.03
C ALA A 165 -6.47 -12.12 -57.34
N ILE A 166 -7.59 -11.39 -57.41
CA ILE A 166 -7.94 -10.53 -58.56
C ILE A 166 -6.92 -9.40 -58.70
N MET A 167 -6.56 -8.71 -57.62
CA MET A 167 -5.53 -7.66 -57.64
C MET A 167 -4.18 -8.19 -58.14
N ARG A 168 -3.79 -9.40 -57.74
CA ARG A 168 -2.57 -10.05 -58.24
C ARG A 168 -2.65 -10.43 -59.72
N ALA A 169 -3.82 -10.85 -60.21
CA ALA A 169 -4.03 -11.13 -61.63
C ALA A 169 -3.91 -9.86 -62.50
N LEU A 170 -4.25 -8.70 -61.94
CA LEU A 170 -4.08 -7.38 -62.56
C LEU A 170 -2.65 -6.80 -62.42
N GLY A 171 -1.73 -7.55 -61.80
CA GLY A 171 -0.32 -7.16 -61.69
C GLY A 171 0.08 -6.48 -60.36
N ALA A 172 -0.77 -6.49 -59.34
CA ALA A 172 -0.41 -5.94 -58.03
C ALA A 172 0.78 -6.72 -57.42
N ARG A 173 1.80 -5.97 -56.98
CA ARG A 173 3.00 -6.54 -56.35
C ARG A 173 2.68 -6.99 -54.93
N ARG A 174 3.40 -8.02 -54.45
CA ARG A 174 3.32 -8.55 -53.07
C ARG A 174 3.40 -7.45 -52.01
N THR A 175 4.27 -6.47 -52.24
CA THR A 175 4.50 -5.31 -51.37
C THR A 175 3.29 -4.41 -51.22
N THR A 176 2.44 -4.29 -52.26
CA THR A 176 1.22 -3.48 -52.21
C THR A 176 0.22 -4.10 -51.23
N VAL A 177 0.01 -5.42 -51.29
CA VAL A 177 -0.88 -6.15 -50.38
C VAL A 177 -0.38 -6.06 -48.94
N THR A 178 0.93 -6.28 -48.72
CA THR A 178 1.52 -6.14 -47.37
C THR A 178 1.41 -4.72 -46.83
N SER A 179 1.57 -3.68 -47.66
CA SER A 179 1.46 -2.28 -47.22
C SER A 179 0.03 -1.92 -46.77
N ILE A 180 -0.98 -2.46 -47.45
CA ILE A 180 -2.39 -2.28 -47.05
C ILE A 180 -2.63 -2.89 -45.67
N ILE A 181 -2.13 -4.11 -45.44
CA ILE A 181 -2.28 -4.81 -44.14
C ILE A 181 -1.53 -4.05 -43.03
N ILE A 182 -0.32 -3.57 -43.29
CA ILE A 182 0.43 -2.74 -42.33
C ILE A 182 -0.37 -1.50 -41.96
N PHE A 183 -0.97 -0.83 -42.95
CA PHE A 183 -1.76 0.38 -42.71
C PHE A 183 -3.04 0.08 -41.92
N GLU A 184 -3.73 -1.02 -42.22
CA GLU A 184 -4.91 -1.46 -41.47
C GLU A 184 -4.56 -1.78 -40.01
N SER A 185 -3.51 -2.58 -39.80
CA SER A 185 -2.96 -2.86 -38.47
C SER A 185 -2.58 -1.60 -37.70
N PHE A 186 -1.93 -0.64 -38.36
CA PHE A 186 -1.53 0.62 -37.76
C PHE A 186 -2.74 1.46 -37.32
N GLN A 187 -3.78 1.55 -38.15
CA GLN A 187 -5.02 2.26 -37.79
C GLN A 187 -5.71 1.62 -36.57
N VAL A 188 -5.78 0.29 -36.53
CA VAL A 188 -6.34 -0.43 -35.38
C VAL A 188 -5.54 -0.15 -34.10
N ALA A 189 -4.20 -0.19 -34.17
CA ALA A 189 -3.34 0.09 -33.02
C ALA A 189 -3.44 1.55 -32.54
N LEU A 190 -3.50 2.50 -33.47
CA LEU A 190 -3.58 3.93 -33.18
C LEU A 190 -4.93 4.27 -32.51
N ILE A 191 -6.03 3.83 -33.11
CA ILE A 191 -7.38 4.06 -32.59
C ILE A 191 -7.53 3.38 -31.23
N GLY A 192 -7.06 2.14 -31.09
CA GLY A 192 -7.11 1.40 -29.82
C GLY A 192 -6.35 2.10 -28.70
N THR A 193 -5.13 2.57 -28.97
CA THR A 193 -4.30 3.29 -27.99
C THR A 193 -4.97 4.60 -27.55
N ILE A 194 -5.44 5.41 -28.50
CA ILE A 194 -6.10 6.69 -28.20
C ILE A 194 -7.40 6.47 -27.43
N ALA A 195 -8.24 5.53 -27.88
CA ALA A 195 -9.50 5.22 -27.22
C ALA A 195 -9.29 4.66 -25.81
N GLY A 196 -8.31 3.77 -25.63
CA GLY A 196 -7.97 3.21 -24.33
C GLY A 196 -7.47 4.28 -23.35
N TRP A 197 -6.59 5.17 -23.80
CA TRP A 197 -6.10 6.29 -22.98
C TRP A 197 -7.23 7.24 -22.58
N LEU A 198 -8.09 7.63 -23.52
CA LEU A 198 -9.25 8.47 -23.23
C LEU A 198 -10.21 7.81 -22.24
N LEU A 199 -10.47 6.51 -22.39
CA LEU A 199 -11.37 5.76 -21.52
C LEU A 199 -10.80 5.67 -20.10
N ALA A 200 -9.49 5.43 -19.96
CA ALA A 200 -8.81 5.41 -18.66
C ALA A 200 -8.91 6.75 -17.94
N HIS A 201 -8.59 7.86 -18.61
CA HIS A 201 -8.68 9.21 -18.01
C HIS A 201 -10.11 9.63 -17.71
N THR A 202 -11.06 9.27 -18.56
CA THR A 202 -12.48 9.51 -18.30
C THR A 202 -12.95 8.77 -17.05
N ALA A 203 -12.50 7.52 -16.86
CA ALA A 203 -12.81 6.77 -15.65
C ALA A 203 -12.21 7.45 -14.41
N ILE A 204 -10.96 7.93 -14.46
CA ILE A 204 -10.33 8.64 -13.35
C ILE A 204 -11.14 9.89 -12.96
N VAL A 205 -11.52 10.72 -13.93
CA VAL A 205 -12.32 11.92 -13.66
C VAL A 205 -13.72 11.58 -13.14
N LEU A 206 -14.33 10.48 -13.59
CA LEU A 206 -15.62 10.05 -13.06
C LEU A 206 -15.55 9.68 -11.57
N TYR A 207 -14.41 9.15 -11.12
CA TYR A 207 -14.18 8.78 -9.72
C TYR A 207 -13.49 9.88 -8.90
N SER A 208 -13.06 10.99 -9.51
CA SER A 208 -12.25 12.02 -8.84
C SER A 208 -12.91 12.60 -7.60
N GLY A 209 -14.23 12.87 -7.65
CA GLY A 209 -14.97 13.42 -6.51
C GLY A 209 -14.98 12.48 -5.29
N LYS A 210 -15.06 11.16 -5.51
CA LYS A 210 -14.97 10.17 -4.42
C LYS A 210 -13.56 10.05 -3.87
N ILE A 211 -12.55 10.15 -4.73
CA ILE A 211 -11.14 10.14 -4.34
C ILE A 211 -10.84 11.37 -3.47
N GLU A 212 -11.32 12.55 -3.87
CA GLU A 212 -11.13 13.79 -3.13
C GLU A 212 -11.78 13.72 -1.74
N GLU A 213 -12.99 13.17 -1.61
CA GLU A 213 -13.67 13.01 -0.32
C GLU A 213 -12.90 12.10 0.66
N GLN A 214 -12.32 11.00 0.17
CA GLN A 214 -11.67 10.00 1.01
C GLN A 214 -10.19 10.30 1.30
N THR A 215 -9.51 10.97 0.38
CA THR A 215 -8.05 11.15 0.43
C THR A 215 -7.61 12.62 0.53
N GLY A 216 -8.52 13.56 0.25
CA GLY A 216 -8.20 14.98 0.14
C GLY A 216 -7.37 15.34 -1.10
N VAL A 217 -7.13 14.40 -2.01
CA VAL A 217 -6.31 14.61 -3.22
C VAL A 217 -7.22 14.94 -4.40
N GLN A 218 -7.01 16.11 -5.00
CA GLN A 218 -7.64 16.45 -6.28
C GLN A 218 -6.92 15.79 -7.44
N VAL A 219 -7.69 15.05 -8.24
CA VAL A 219 -7.21 14.36 -9.43
C VAL A 219 -7.92 14.95 -10.65
N GLY A 220 -7.16 15.57 -11.55
CA GLY A 220 -7.68 16.12 -12.80
C GLY A 220 -7.44 15.19 -13.99
N PHE A 221 -8.00 15.55 -15.15
CA PHE A 221 -7.78 14.81 -16.41
C PHE A 221 -6.30 14.81 -16.86
N PHE A 222 -5.52 15.84 -16.48
CA PHE A 222 -4.10 15.94 -16.81
C PHE A 222 -3.19 15.61 -15.62
N THR A 223 -3.75 15.04 -14.55
CA THR A 223 -2.93 14.51 -13.46
C THR A 223 -2.28 13.23 -13.96
N THR A 224 -1.01 13.33 -14.32
CA THR A 224 -0.19 12.20 -14.77
C THR A 224 0.75 11.75 -13.66
N SER A 225 0.80 10.43 -13.45
CA SER A 225 1.76 9.80 -12.54
C SER A 225 3.05 9.46 -13.27
N ASP A 226 4.17 9.39 -12.55
CA ASP A 226 5.46 8.94 -13.09
C ASP A 226 5.36 7.55 -13.76
N TYR A 227 4.50 6.68 -13.23
CA TYR A 227 4.23 5.37 -13.81
C TYR A 227 3.54 5.44 -15.17
N GLU A 228 2.67 6.43 -15.40
CA GLU A 228 1.96 6.58 -16.67
C GLU A 228 2.92 6.94 -17.80
N ILE A 229 3.93 7.79 -17.52
CA ILE A 229 4.98 8.16 -18.47
C ILE A 229 5.77 6.93 -18.94
N LEU A 230 5.93 5.92 -18.09
CA LEU A 230 6.64 4.68 -18.44
C LEU A 230 5.71 3.64 -19.08
N VAL A 231 4.50 3.45 -18.55
CA VAL A 231 3.56 2.40 -18.99
C VAL A 231 2.95 2.73 -20.34
N LEU A 232 2.61 4.00 -20.60
CA LEU A 232 1.96 4.40 -21.84
C LEU A 232 2.79 4.11 -23.11
N PRO A 233 4.08 4.53 -23.21
CA PRO A 233 4.90 4.18 -24.36
C PRO A 233 5.19 2.67 -24.43
N LEU A 234 5.30 1.98 -23.29
CA LEU A 234 5.50 0.54 -23.25
C LEU A 234 4.31 -0.21 -23.86
N VAL A 235 3.09 0.10 -23.41
CA VAL A 235 1.86 -0.53 -23.91
C VAL A 235 1.59 -0.15 -25.35
N SER A 236 1.78 1.12 -25.72
CA SER A 236 1.66 1.57 -27.12
C SER A 236 2.68 0.87 -28.03
N GLY A 237 3.91 0.66 -27.55
CA GLY A 237 4.95 -0.07 -28.27
C GLY A 237 4.59 -1.55 -28.45
N LEU A 238 4.11 -2.21 -27.39
CA LEU A 238 3.61 -3.58 -27.45
C LEU A 238 2.43 -3.72 -28.40
N ALA A 239 1.49 -2.78 -28.39
CA ALA A 239 0.34 -2.77 -29.29
C ALA A 239 0.79 -2.66 -30.76
N LEU A 240 1.77 -1.80 -31.04
CA LEU A 240 2.31 -1.64 -32.39
C LEU A 240 3.04 -2.91 -32.86
N ILE A 241 3.87 -3.51 -32.00
CA ILE A 241 4.57 -4.78 -32.29
C ILE A 241 3.54 -5.90 -32.53
N ALA A 242 2.51 -5.99 -31.68
CA ALA A 242 1.43 -6.95 -31.83
C ALA A 242 0.66 -6.76 -33.14
N ALA A 243 0.42 -5.51 -33.56
CA ALA A 243 -0.24 -5.21 -34.82
C ALA A 243 0.64 -5.48 -36.05
N LEU A 244 1.96 -5.41 -35.91
CA LEU A 244 2.94 -5.72 -36.96
C LEU A 244 3.14 -7.24 -37.18
N LEU A 245 2.92 -8.07 -36.16
CA LEU A 245 3.01 -9.54 -36.27
C LEU A 245 2.17 -10.12 -37.42
N PRO A 246 0.86 -9.79 -37.55
CA PRO A 246 0.02 -10.21 -38.67
C PRO A 246 0.57 -9.79 -40.05
N ALA A 247 1.14 -8.58 -40.15
CA ALA A 247 1.71 -8.09 -41.40
C ALA A 247 2.94 -8.90 -41.84
N CYS A 248 3.80 -9.28 -40.89
CA CYS A 248 4.92 -10.19 -41.14
C CYS A 248 4.45 -11.59 -41.54
N ALA A 249 3.39 -12.12 -40.90
CA ALA A 249 2.80 -13.39 -41.27
C ALA A 249 2.23 -13.36 -42.71
N ALA A 250 1.54 -12.27 -43.08
CA ALA A 250 1.03 -12.07 -44.43
C ALA A 250 2.15 -12.00 -45.49
N TYR A 251 3.28 -11.36 -45.18
CA TYR A 251 4.43 -11.29 -46.10
C TYR A 251 5.07 -12.66 -46.38
N ARG A 252 5.11 -13.54 -45.37
CA ARG A 252 5.72 -14.88 -45.49
C ARG A 252 4.79 -15.91 -46.13
N THR A 253 3.50 -15.62 -46.26
CA THR A 253 2.55 -16.57 -46.86
C THR A 253 2.68 -16.54 -48.38
N ASP A 254 3.39 -17.51 -48.95
CA ASP A 254 3.60 -17.59 -50.40
C ASP A 254 2.32 -18.06 -51.11
N VAL A 255 1.69 -17.16 -51.83
CA VAL A 255 0.46 -17.42 -52.59
C VAL A 255 0.72 -18.43 -53.72
N GLY A 256 1.98 -18.67 -54.12
CA GLY A 256 2.33 -19.67 -55.15
C GLY A 256 1.99 -21.12 -54.76
N SER A 257 1.98 -21.45 -53.46
CA SER A 257 1.65 -22.80 -52.98
C SER A 257 0.15 -23.12 -53.00
N ASN A 258 -0.71 -22.12 -53.19
CA ASN A 258 -2.16 -22.26 -53.05
C ASN A 258 -2.91 -22.34 -54.39
N LEU A 259 -2.19 -22.38 -55.51
CA LEU A 259 -2.75 -22.60 -56.85
C LEU A 259 -2.67 -24.06 -57.32
N SER A 260 -2.12 -24.96 -56.48
CA SER A 260 -1.99 -26.40 -56.77
C SER A 260 -2.91 -27.29 -55.94
N ALA A 261 -3.92 -26.73 -55.28
CA ALA A 261 -4.90 -27.45 -54.46
C ALA A 261 -6.33 -27.17 -54.95
#